data_AF-A0AAJ5VZK9-F1
#
_entry.id   AF-A0AAJ5VZK9-F1
#
_cell.length_a   1.000
_cell.length_b   1.000
_cell.length_c   1.000
_cell.angle_alpha   90.00
_cell.angle_beta   90.00
_cell.angle_gamma   90.00
#
_symmetry.space_group_name_H-M   'P 1'
#
loop_
_entity.id
_entity.type
_entity.pdbx_description
1 polymer ?
#
loop_
_entity_poly.entity_id
_entity_poly.type
_entity_poly.pdbx_seq_one_letter_code
_entity_poly.pdbx_strand_id
1 'polypeptide(L)'
;MADTYRAWLRGAVKWQDIAVIDLRDVDGIGKRLQLAGLRTLGEIDKMDSAALLEREGMGVGLLRRVRGIIRSCKAEERRRKPAAPKLRIPKVRLMP
;
A
#
# COMPACT_ATOMS: atom_id res chain seq x y z
N MET A 1 -14.98 -10.02 -2.65
CA MET A 1 -13.63 -9.41 -2.77
C MET A 1 -13.70 -8.04 -2.10
N ALA A 2 -12.86 -7.73 -1.11
CA ALA A 2 -12.64 -6.39 -0.52
C ALA A 2 -13.21 -5.96 0.86
N ASP A 3 -13.85 -6.80 1.68
CA ASP A 3 -14.28 -6.33 3.02
C ASP A 3 -13.15 -6.24 4.05
N THR A 4 -12.04 -6.94 3.84
CA THR A 4 -10.87 -6.90 4.73
C THR A 4 -9.97 -5.67 4.51
N TYR A 5 -10.16 -4.91 3.42
CA TYR A 5 -9.46 -3.63 3.20
C TYR A 5 -10.14 -2.44 3.87
N ARG A 6 -11.44 -2.53 4.18
CA ARG A 6 -12.22 -1.40 4.73
C ARG A 6 -11.88 -1.08 6.19
N ALA A 7 -11.44 -2.07 6.98
CA ALA A 7 -11.04 -1.85 8.37
C ALA A 7 -9.74 -1.04 8.47
N TRP A 8 -8.84 -1.17 7.49
CA TRP A 8 -7.57 -0.46 7.44
C TRP A 8 -7.72 1.03 7.05
N LEU A 9 -8.86 1.42 6.46
CA LEU A 9 -9.21 2.82 6.22
C LEU A 9 -9.67 3.57 7.49
N ARG A 10 -9.77 2.92 8.66
CA ARG A 10 -10.28 3.54 9.90
C ARG A 10 -9.30 4.51 10.60
N GLY A 11 -8.06 4.70 10.12
CA GLY A 11 -7.17 5.67 10.77
C GLY A 11 -5.75 5.85 10.20
N ALA A 12 -5.28 4.98 9.30
CA ALA A 12 -3.97 5.18 8.67
C ALA A 12 -4.03 6.31 7.62
N VAL A 13 -3.23 7.36 7.83
CA VAL A 13 -3.16 8.52 6.91
C VAL A 13 -2.42 8.16 5.63
N LYS A 14 -1.41 7.27 5.70
CA LYS A 14 -0.58 6.83 4.58
C LYS A 14 -0.51 5.30 4.51
N TRP A 15 -0.39 4.76 3.30
CA TRP A 15 -0.24 3.31 3.12
C TRP A 15 1.09 2.76 3.62
N GLN A 16 2.10 3.59 3.85
CA GLN A 16 3.38 3.10 4.36
C GLN A 16 3.27 2.60 5.80
N ASP A 17 2.30 3.16 6.54
CA ASP A 17 2.13 2.94 7.98
C ASP A 17 1.18 1.76 8.28
N ILE A 18 0.71 1.01 7.27
CA ILE A 18 -0.09 -0.20 7.53
C ILE A 18 0.77 -1.16 8.32
N ALA A 19 0.30 -1.58 9.49
CA ALA A 19 0.89 -2.72 10.17
C ALA A 19 0.55 -4.00 9.39
N VAL A 20 1.53 -4.88 9.18
CA VAL A 20 1.29 -6.14 8.45
C VAL A 20 0.29 -7.04 9.19
N ILE A 21 0.19 -6.92 10.52
CA ILE A 21 -0.78 -7.65 11.34
C ILE A 21 -2.24 -7.25 11.04
N ASP A 22 -2.45 -6.03 10.54
CA ASP A 22 -3.78 -5.54 10.16
C ASP A 22 -4.23 -6.10 8.81
N LEU A 23 -3.34 -6.79 8.08
CA LEU A 23 -3.70 -7.59 6.92
C LEU A 23 -4.47 -8.83 7.39
N ARG A 24 -5.76 -8.64 7.67
CA ARG A 24 -6.72 -9.72 7.93
C ARG A 24 -7.05 -10.42 6.62
N ASP A 25 -6.13 -11.23 6.11
CA ASP A 25 -6.37 -12.06 4.94
C ASP A 25 -6.65 -13.51 5.35
N VAL A 26 -7.48 -14.18 4.55
CA VAL A 26 -7.89 -15.59 4.73
C VAL A 26 -6.67 -16.53 4.73
N ASP A 27 -5.61 -16.13 4.03
CA ASP A 27 -4.38 -16.92 3.85
C ASP A 27 -3.30 -16.68 4.92
N GLY A 28 -3.59 -15.92 5.98
CA GLY A 28 -2.66 -15.70 7.09
C GLY A 28 -1.40 -14.90 6.73
N ILE A 29 -1.47 -14.09 5.66
CA ILE A 29 -0.35 -13.29 5.14
C ILE A 29 0.25 -12.38 6.23
N GLY A 30 -0.60 -11.69 7.01
CA GLY A 30 -0.13 -10.80 8.07
C GLY A 30 0.72 -11.52 9.13
N LYS A 31 0.32 -12.74 9.53
CA LYS A 31 1.08 -13.56 10.47
C LYS A 31 2.43 -14.00 9.90
N ARG A 32 2.47 -14.39 8.62
CA ARG A 32 3.72 -14.79 7.96
C ARG A 32 4.70 -13.63 7.84
N LEU A 33 4.21 -12.44 7.51
CA LEU A 33 5.04 -11.23 7.46
C LEU A 33 5.58 -10.86 8.84
N GLN A 34 4.76 -10.99 9.88
CA GLN A 34 5.19 -10.76 11.26
C GLN A 34 6.27 -11.76 11.71
N LEU A 35 6.12 -13.05 11.37
CA LEU A 35 7.13 -14.07 11.63
C LEU A 35 8.44 -13.80 10.87
N ALA A 36 8.36 -13.27 9.65
CA ALA A 36 9.51 -12.79 8.89
C ALA A 36 10.11 -11.48 9.44
N GLY A 37 9.64 -10.98 10.60
CA GLY A 37 10.14 -9.78 11.26
C GLY A 37 9.81 -8.47 10.53
N LEU A 38 8.79 -8.47 9.68
CA LEU A 38 8.30 -7.28 8.97
C LEU A 38 7.16 -6.67 9.78
N ARG A 39 7.16 -5.35 9.95
CA ARG A 39 6.19 -4.65 10.79
C ARG A 39 5.19 -3.87 9.95
N THR A 40 5.65 -3.22 8.89
CA THR A 40 4.80 -2.37 8.04
C THR A 40 4.92 -2.65 6.55
N LEU A 41 3.91 -2.27 5.76
CA LEU A 41 4.03 -2.35 4.30
C LEU A 41 5.11 -1.43 3.73
N GLY A 42 5.38 -0.31 4.38
CA GLY A 42 6.45 0.61 3.97
C GLY A 42 7.85 0.00 4.09
N GLU A 43 8.09 -0.82 5.11
CA GLU A 43 9.33 -1.59 5.23
C GLU A 43 9.51 -2.56 4.06
N ILE A 44 8.44 -3.27 3.70
CA ILE A 44 8.44 -4.24 2.60
C ILE A 44 8.68 -3.58 1.25
N ASP A 45 8.11 -2.38 1.03
CA ASP A 45 8.31 -1.64 -0.22
C ASP A 45 9.74 -1.08 -0.39
N LYS A 46 10.43 -0.80 0.72
CA LYS A 46 11.81 -0.30 0.72
C LYS A 46 12.84 -1.41 0.52
N MET A 47 12.51 -2.63 0.92
CA MET A 47 13.41 -3.77 0.80
C MET A 47 13.41 -4.33 -0.63
N ASP A 48 14.59 -4.79 -1.07
CA ASP A 48 14.68 -5.51 -2.33
C ASP A 48 14.00 -6.89 -2.22
N SER A 49 13.48 -7.34 -3.34
CA SER A 49 12.85 -8.64 -3.55
C SER A 49 13.78 -9.78 -3.11
N ALA A 50 15.07 -9.69 -3.44
CA ALA A 50 16.07 -10.70 -3.07
C ALA A 50 16.22 -10.80 -1.55
N ALA A 51 16.45 -9.67 -0.88
CA ALA A 51 16.58 -9.60 0.58
C ALA A 51 15.32 -10.04 1.33
N LEU A 52 14.14 -9.83 0.74
CA LEU A 52 12.88 -10.31 1.29
C LEU A 52 12.74 -11.83 1.15
N LEU A 53 13.21 -12.43 0.06
CA LEU A 53 13.14 -13.88 -0.17
C LEU A 53 14.16 -14.66 0.66
N GLU A 54 15.24 -14.03 1.11
CA GLU A 54 16.21 -14.64 2.04
C GLU A 54 15.66 -14.80 3.47
N ARG A 55 14.54 -14.13 3.79
CA ARG A 55 13.91 -14.23 5.11
C ARG A 55 13.11 -15.52 5.25
N GLU A 56 13.23 -16.14 6.41
CA GLU A 56 12.48 -17.34 6.74
C GLU A 56 10.95 -17.09 6.64
N GLY A 57 10.25 -17.99 5.95
CA GLY A 57 8.81 -17.88 5.71
C GLY A 57 8.40 -16.97 4.54
N MET A 58 9.35 -16.34 3.84
CA MET A 58 9.08 -15.54 2.64
C MET A 58 9.24 -16.35 1.35
N GLY A 59 8.11 -16.66 0.71
CA GLY A 59 8.09 -17.30 -0.60
C GLY A 59 7.76 -16.31 -1.73
N VAL A 60 8.12 -16.66 -2.97
CA VAL A 60 7.82 -15.87 -4.19
C VAL A 60 6.32 -15.57 -4.30
N GLY A 61 5.45 -16.54 -3.99
CA GLY A 61 4.01 -16.36 -4.00
C GLY A 61 3.51 -15.35 -2.97
N LEU A 62 4.06 -15.38 -1.76
CA LEU A 62 3.74 -14.44 -0.68
C LEU A 62 4.18 -13.03 -1.08
N LEU A 63 5.42 -12.88 -1.53
CA LEU A 63 5.97 -11.60 -1.98
C LEU A 63 5.14 -10.98 -3.11
N ARG A 64 4.75 -11.77 -4.12
CA ARG A 64 3.92 -11.31 -5.23
C ARG A 64 2.56 -10.80 -4.75
N ARG A 65 1.93 -11.50 -3.81
CA ARG A 65 0.65 -11.08 -3.22
C ARG A 65 0.80 -9.79 -2.44
N VAL A 66 1.80 -9.69 -1.56
CA VAL A 66 2.05 -8.49 -0.75
C VAL A 66 2.36 -7.28 -1.61
N ARG A 67 3.14 -7.44 -2.69
CA ARG A 67 3.32 -6.36 -3.68
C ARG A 67 2.03 -5.98 -4.41
N GLY A 68 1.14 -6.94 -4.64
CA GLY A 68 -0.23 -6.68 -5.10
C GLY A 68 -0.99 -5.79 -4.12
N ILE A 69 -0.96 -6.14 -2.83
CA ILE A 69 -1.60 -5.36 -1.75
C ILE A 69 -1.06 -3.93 -1.73
N ILE A 70 0.27 -3.77 -1.73
CA ILE A 70 0.93 -2.45 -1.74
C ILE A 70 0.49 -1.62 -2.95
N ARG A 71 0.43 -2.22 -4.15
CA ARG A 71 -0.03 -1.52 -5.36
C ARG A 71 -1.48 -1.05 -5.23
N SER A 72 -2.36 -1.88 -4.68
CA SER A 72 -3.76 -1.50 -4.40
C SER A 72 -3.84 -0.34 -3.40
N CYS A 73 -3.06 -0.39 -2.32
CA CYS A 73 -3.03 0.70 -1.34
C CYS A 73 -2.48 2.01 -1.92
N LYS A 74 -1.40 1.95 -2.72
CA LYS A 74 -0.87 3.11 -3.45
C LYS A 74 -1.90 3.69 -4.42
N ALA A 75 -2.63 2.85 -5.14
CA ALA A 75 -3.67 3.28 -6.07
C ALA A 75 -4.82 3.97 -5.34
N GLU A 76 -5.25 3.42 -4.21
CA GLU A 76 -6.33 3.99 -3.40
C GLU A 76 -5.92 5.31 -2.72
N GLU A 77 -4.68 5.41 -2.21
CA GLU A 77 -4.14 6.67 -1.69
C GLU A 77 -4.07 7.75 -2.78
N ARG A 78 -3.66 7.39 -4.01
CA ARG A 78 -3.68 8.32 -5.16
C ARG A 78 -5.08 8.77 -5.54
N ARG A 79 -6.09 7.89 -5.43
CA ARG A 79 -7.50 8.25 -5.67
C ARG A 79 -8.04 9.18 -4.58
N ARG A 80 -7.55 9.05 -3.34
CA ARG A 80 -7.92 9.88 -2.19
C ARG A 80 -7.24 11.23 -2.15
N LYS A 81 -6.01 11.36 -2.67
CA LYS A 81 -5.45 12.69 -2.94
C LYS A 81 -6.51 13.42 -3.76
N PRO A 82 -7.01 14.59 -3.31
CA PRO A 82 -7.93 15.38 -4.12
C PRO A 82 -7.27 15.46 -5.47
N ALA A 83 -7.99 15.10 -6.53
CA ALA A 83 -7.59 15.53 -7.86
C ALA A 83 -7.46 17.04 -7.73
N ALA A 84 -6.23 17.54 -7.54
CA ALA A 84 -5.98 18.95 -7.40
C ALA A 84 -6.67 19.55 -8.62
N PRO A 85 -7.70 20.40 -8.45
CA PRO A 85 -8.42 20.91 -9.59
C PRO A 85 -7.35 21.52 -10.46
N LYS A 86 -7.18 21.01 -11.69
CA LYS A 86 -6.33 21.65 -12.67
C LYS A 86 -6.97 23.03 -12.84
N LEU A 87 -6.47 24.03 -12.12
CA LEU A 87 -6.79 25.42 -12.31
C LEU A 87 -6.32 25.72 -13.73
N ARG A 88 -7.20 25.45 -14.69
CA ARG A 88 -7.14 26.06 -16.02
C ARG A 88 -7.44 27.52 -15.74
N ILE A 89 -6.39 28.29 -15.42
CA ILE A 89 -6.44 29.74 -15.47
C ILE A 89 -6.85 30.06 -16.91
N PRO A 90 -8.05 30.62 -17.16
CA PRO A 90 -8.37 31.12 -18.49
C PRO A 90 -7.35 32.21 -18.76
N LYS A 91 -6.61 32.09 -19.85
CA LYS A 91 -5.74 33.15 -20.35
C LYS A 91 -6.67 34.33 -20.67
N VAL A 92 -6.83 35.26 -19.72
CA VAL A 92 -7.57 36.51 -19.96
C VAL A 92 -6.80 37.25 -21.04
N ARG A 93 -7.33 37.26 -22.26
CA ARG A 93 -6.85 38.15 -23.31
C ARG A 93 -7.21 39.56 -22.86
N LEU A 94 -6.24 40.27 -22.29
CA LEU A 94 -6.29 41.71 -22.20
C LEU A 94 -6.06 42.27 -23.61
N MET A 95 -7.12 42.81 -24.19
CA MET A 95 -7.13 43.81 -25.28
C MET A 95 -8.51 44.48 -25.24
N PRO A 96 -8.64 45.77 -25.59
CA PRO A 96 -7.81 46.52 -26.54
C PRO A 96 -6.81 47.50 -25.91
#